data_AF-A0A7W1F408-F1
#
_entry.id   AF-A0A7W1F408-F1
#
_cell.length_a   1.000
_cell.length_b   1.000
_cell.length_c   1.000
_cell.angle_alpha   90.00
_cell.angle_beta   90.00
_cell.angle_gamma   90.00
#
_symmetry.space_group_name_H-M   'P 1'
#
loop_
_entity.id
_entity.type
_entity.pdbx_description
1 polymer ?
#
loop_
_entity_poly.entity_id
_entity_poly.type
_entity_poly.pdbx_seq_one_letter_code
_entity_poly.pdbx_strand_id
1 'polypeptide(L)'
;MRCLRLGGLFGSRFLLGTLMVLTACGDRVGQPMVPVEQARLDHRRIAMRILAVHRAERIAGPSAGASHLIEVECLGGDGRPNGTRLTLPYDDWNVGAPPPEPGTIVTTSPAAWLQRAPASKGVPREGWDR
;
A
#
# COMPACT_ATOMS: atom_id res chain seq x y z
N MET A 1 11.71 72.82 30.35
CA MET A 1 12.37 71.69 31.05
C MET A 1 11.27 70.84 31.68
N ARG A 2 10.99 69.57 31.42
CA ARG A 2 11.71 68.45 30.78
C ARG A 2 10.66 67.58 30.07
N CYS A 3 10.93 67.18 28.82
CA CYS A 3 10.24 66.08 28.15
C CYS A 3 10.60 64.75 28.85
N LEU A 4 9.62 64.00 29.34
CA LEU A 4 9.79 62.60 29.72
C LEU A 4 9.52 61.72 28.49
N ARG A 5 10.60 61.23 27.87
CA ARG A 5 10.60 60.09 26.95
C ARG A 5 10.31 58.83 27.78
N LEU A 6 9.14 58.23 27.62
CA LEU A 6 8.97 56.80 27.87
C LEU A 6 9.43 56.05 26.62
N GLY A 7 10.62 55.46 26.69
CA GLY A 7 11.12 54.52 25.69
C GLY A 7 10.30 53.23 25.73
N GLY A 8 9.77 52.83 24.58
CA GLY A 8 8.99 51.62 24.40
C GLY A 8 9.82 50.35 24.66
N LEU A 9 9.41 49.60 25.68
CA LEU A 9 9.87 48.25 26.00
C LEU A 9 8.83 47.23 25.49
N PHE A 10 8.65 47.05 24.18
CA PHE A 10 7.85 45.92 23.65
C PHE A 10 8.30 45.54 22.23
N GLY A 11 9.58 45.22 22.08
CA GLY A 11 10.17 44.70 20.82
C GLY A 11 10.56 43.23 20.89
N SER A 12 10.05 42.48 21.87
CA SER A 12 10.36 41.06 22.09
C SER A 12 9.05 40.29 22.13
N ARG A 13 8.71 39.63 21.00
CA ARG A 13 7.78 38.47 20.85
C ARG A 13 7.19 38.27 19.45
N PHE A 14 7.53 39.08 18.44
CA PHE A 14 6.89 38.96 17.12
C PHE A 14 7.61 38.06 16.10
N LEU A 15 8.76 37.48 16.44
CA LEU A 15 9.66 36.82 15.47
C LEU A 15 9.89 35.31 15.71
N LEU A 16 9.06 34.67 16.53
CA LEU A 16 9.23 33.24 16.88
C LEU A 16 7.96 32.39 16.68
N GLY A 17 6.97 32.87 15.92
CA GLY A 17 5.69 32.18 15.70
C GLY A 17 5.46 31.63 14.29
N THR A 18 6.35 31.93 13.33
CA THR A 18 6.11 31.66 11.89
C THR A 18 6.99 30.56 11.31
N LEU A 19 7.52 29.68 12.17
CA LEU A 19 8.35 28.53 11.76
C LEU A 19 7.67 27.19 12.09
N MET A 20 6.33 27.12 11.93
CA MET A 20 5.55 25.92 12.23
C MET A 20 4.57 25.54 11.12
N VAL A 21 4.89 25.88 9.87
CA VAL A 21 4.10 25.50 8.70
C VAL A 21 5.10 25.09 7.64
N LEU A 22 5.28 23.77 7.41
CA LEU A 22 5.80 23.12 6.18
C LEU A 22 6.45 21.73 6.39
N THR A 23 6.25 21.04 7.52
CA THR A 23 6.55 19.59 7.61
C THR A 23 5.34 18.73 7.26
N ALA A 24 4.71 19.01 6.11
CA ALA A 24 3.65 18.18 5.52
C ALA A 24 3.99 17.84 4.06
N CYS A 25 5.27 17.57 3.79
CA CYS A 25 5.71 16.97 2.54
C CYS A 25 6.40 15.66 2.88
N GLY A 26 5.73 14.55 2.64
CA GLY A 26 6.38 13.25 2.75
C GLY A 26 5.49 12.04 2.97
N ASP A 27 4.16 12.17 2.97
CA ASP A 27 3.29 11.00 2.89
C ASP A 27 3.34 10.42 1.46
N ARG A 28 4.46 9.79 1.12
CA ARG A 28 4.41 8.57 0.32
C ARG A 28 3.70 7.54 1.21
N VAL A 29 2.38 7.64 1.27
CA VAL A 29 1.54 6.55 1.78
C VAL A 29 1.76 5.41 0.80
N GLY A 30 2.83 4.63 1.03
CA GLY A 30 2.91 3.28 0.55
C GLY A 30 1.61 2.64 1.00
N GLN A 31 0.75 2.34 0.03
CA GLN A 31 -0.56 1.75 0.29
C GLN A 31 -0.35 0.57 1.25
N PRO A 32 -1.25 0.35 2.23
CA PRO A 32 -1.05 -0.70 3.20
C PRO A 32 -0.88 -2.03 2.45
N MET A 33 0.34 -2.56 2.52
CA MET A 33 0.69 -3.84 1.94
C MET A 33 0.17 -4.93 2.86
N VAL A 34 -0.65 -5.81 2.32
CA VAL A 34 -1.13 -6.99 3.05
C VAL A 34 -0.03 -8.05 3.03
N PRO A 35 0.50 -8.49 4.18
CA PRO A 35 1.49 -9.55 4.24
C PRO A 35 0.96 -10.86 3.65
N VAL A 36 1.84 -11.70 3.11
CA VAL A 36 1.49 -12.99 2.48
C VAL A 36 0.72 -13.88 3.47
N GLU A 37 1.15 -13.91 4.73
CA GLU A 37 0.53 -14.69 5.80
C GLU A 37 -0.92 -14.24 6.05
N GLN A 38 -1.15 -12.93 6.09
CA GLN A 38 -2.49 -12.38 6.28
C GLN A 38 -3.36 -12.58 5.04
N ALA A 39 -2.79 -12.40 3.84
CA ALA A 39 -3.50 -12.61 2.59
C ALA A 39 -3.96 -14.07 2.44
N ARG A 40 -3.13 -15.05 2.82
CA ARG A 40 -3.49 -16.49 2.79
C ARG A 40 -4.68 -16.84 3.69
N LEU A 41 -4.87 -16.11 4.78
CA LEU A 41 -5.97 -16.32 5.73
C LEU A 41 -7.24 -15.53 5.36
N ASP A 42 -7.14 -14.54 4.47
CA ASP A 42 -8.29 -13.74 4.04
C ASP A 42 -9.03 -14.38 2.87
N HIS A 43 -10.03 -15.21 3.20
CA HIS A 43 -10.89 -15.90 2.23
C HIS A 43 -12.12 -15.09 1.81
N ARG A 44 -12.29 -13.86 2.30
CA ARG A 44 -13.45 -13.03 1.95
C ARG A 44 -13.38 -12.65 0.49
N ARG A 45 -14.48 -12.79 -0.24
CA ARG A 45 -14.57 -12.36 -1.65
C ARG A 45 -14.81 -10.86 -1.70
N ILE A 46 -13.98 -10.15 -2.43
CA ILE A 46 -13.97 -8.70 -2.55
C ILE A 46 -14.03 -8.35 -4.04
N ALA A 47 -14.91 -7.42 -4.41
CA ALA A 47 -14.88 -6.81 -5.74
C ALA A 47 -13.78 -5.74 -5.74
N MET A 48 -12.81 -5.87 -6.64
CA MET A 48 -11.61 -5.05 -6.68
C MET A 48 -11.31 -4.63 -8.11
N ARG A 49 -10.89 -3.38 -8.29
CA ARG A 49 -10.34 -2.88 -9.55
C ARG A 49 -8.81 -2.88 -9.47
N ILE A 50 -8.15 -3.46 -10.45
CA ILE A 50 -6.69 -3.46 -10.52
C ILE A 50 -6.21 -2.06 -10.90
N LEU A 51 -5.29 -1.49 -10.11
CA LEU A 51 -4.69 -0.19 -10.38
C LEU A 51 -3.31 -0.34 -11.02
N ALA A 52 -2.48 -1.22 -10.49
CA ALA A 52 -1.12 -1.46 -10.97
C ALA A 52 -0.64 -2.86 -10.60
N VAL A 53 0.33 -3.37 -11.38
CA VAL A 53 0.99 -4.66 -11.12
C VAL A 53 2.50 -4.42 -11.10
N HIS A 54 3.14 -4.88 -10.03
CA HIS A 54 4.58 -4.75 -9.81
C HIS A 54 5.19 -6.13 -9.62
N ARG A 55 6.43 -6.32 -10.09
CA ARG A 55 7.20 -7.53 -9.76
C ARG A 55 7.71 -7.44 -8.32
N ALA A 56 7.51 -8.49 -7.54
CA ALA A 56 7.89 -8.51 -6.13
C ALA A 56 9.40 -8.27 -5.92
N GLU A 57 10.25 -8.76 -6.84
CA GLU A 57 11.71 -8.57 -6.85
C GLU A 57 12.15 -7.10 -6.79
N ARG A 58 11.29 -6.16 -7.22
CA ARG A 58 11.61 -4.73 -7.30
C ARG A 58 11.21 -3.94 -6.06
N ILE A 59 10.53 -4.56 -5.10
CA ILE A 59 9.98 -3.90 -3.92
C ILE A 59 10.56 -4.56 -2.67
N ALA A 60 11.33 -3.80 -1.87
CA ALA A 60 11.84 -4.28 -0.59
C ALA A 60 10.67 -4.42 0.40
N GLY A 61 10.35 -5.65 0.83
CA GLY A 61 9.23 -5.90 1.74
C GLY A 61 8.96 -7.40 2.00
N PRO A 62 7.89 -7.73 2.77
CA PRO A 62 7.52 -9.10 3.16
C PRO A 62 6.88 -9.89 2.00
N SER A 63 7.45 -9.82 0.80
CA SER A 63 6.96 -10.49 -0.41
C SER A 63 7.48 -11.93 -0.56
N ALA A 64 8.02 -12.53 0.50
CA ALA A 64 8.50 -13.91 0.49
C ALA A 64 7.37 -14.86 0.07
N GLY A 65 7.51 -15.49 -1.10
CA GLY A 65 6.50 -16.40 -1.65
C GLY A 65 5.40 -15.73 -2.49
N ALA A 66 5.61 -14.51 -2.97
CA ALA A 66 4.77 -13.88 -4.00
C ALA A 66 5.61 -13.47 -5.23
N SER A 67 5.09 -13.72 -6.42
CA SER A 67 5.71 -13.33 -7.69
C SER A 67 5.51 -11.84 -8.02
N HIS A 68 4.35 -11.30 -7.63
CA HIS A 68 3.88 -9.96 -7.98
C HIS A 68 3.22 -9.31 -6.76
N LEU A 69 3.21 -7.98 -6.78
CA LEU A 69 2.42 -7.13 -5.88
C LEU A 69 1.42 -6.37 -6.74
N ILE A 70 0.14 -6.50 -6.41
CA ILE A 70 -0.96 -5.92 -7.17
C ILE A 70 -1.60 -4.82 -6.33
N GLU A 71 -1.57 -3.60 -6.84
CA GLU A 71 -2.32 -2.49 -6.26
C GLU A 71 -3.77 -2.60 -6.72
N VAL A 72 -4.69 -2.57 -5.77
CA VAL A 72 -6.13 -2.66 -6.01
C VAL A 72 -6.89 -1.55 -5.32
N GLU A 73 -8.05 -1.24 -5.88
CA GLU A 73 -9.09 -0.43 -5.27
C GLU A 73 -10.30 -1.32 -4.95
N CYS A 74 -10.65 -1.44 -3.68
CA CYS A 74 -11.84 -2.16 -3.23
C CYS A 74 -13.09 -1.36 -3.61
N LEU A 75 -14.02 -2.03 -4.30
CA LEU A 75 -15.29 -1.44 -4.73
C LEU A 75 -16.40 -1.58 -3.66
N GLY A 76 -16.05 -2.07 -2.47
CA GLY A 76 -16.95 -2.35 -1.35
C GLY A 76 -17.38 -3.82 -1.26
N GLY A 77 -18.23 -4.12 -0.28
CA GLY A 77 -18.80 -5.46 -0.06
C GLY A 77 -18.11 -6.31 1.02
N ASP A 78 -16.95 -5.90 1.53
CA ASP A 78 -16.16 -6.63 2.55
C ASP A 78 -16.08 -5.90 3.91
N GLY A 79 -16.89 -4.86 4.09
CA GLY A 79 -16.88 -3.97 5.25
C GLY A 79 -15.86 -2.84 5.15
N ARG A 80 -15.01 -2.80 4.11
CA ARG A 80 -14.14 -1.64 3.84
C ARG A 80 -14.92 -0.54 3.09
N PRO A 81 -14.55 0.73 3.27
CA PRO A 81 -15.05 1.82 2.45
C PRO A 81 -14.77 1.58 0.96
N ASN A 82 -15.72 1.96 0.11
CA ASN A 82 -15.48 1.99 -1.34
C ASN A 82 -14.33 2.97 -1.63
N GLY A 83 -13.44 2.60 -2.54
CA GLY A 83 -12.23 3.37 -2.86
C GLY A 83 -11.02 3.05 -1.99
N THR A 84 -11.13 2.11 -1.04
CA THR A 84 -9.98 1.67 -0.24
C THR A 84 -8.92 1.05 -1.13
N ARG A 85 -7.69 1.58 -1.06
CA ARG A 85 -6.56 1.08 -1.83
C ARG A 85 -5.72 0.14 -0.97
N LEU A 86 -5.31 -0.98 -1.57
CA LEU A 86 -4.50 -2.01 -0.92
C LEU A 86 -3.46 -2.51 -1.90
N THR A 87 -2.33 -3.00 -1.38
CA THR A 87 -1.38 -3.78 -2.16
C THR A 87 -1.45 -5.23 -1.70
N LEU A 88 -1.85 -6.12 -2.61
CA LEU A 88 -2.03 -7.54 -2.33
C LEU A 88 -0.95 -8.37 -3.04
N PRO A 89 -0.43 -9.41 -2.39
CA PRO A 89 0.51 -10.32 -3.01
C PRO A 89 -0.19 -11.25 -4.01
N TYR A 90 0.51 -11.61 -5.08
CA TYR A 90 0.03 -12.52 -6.11
C TYR A 90 1.13 -13.50 -6.54
N ASP A 91 0.75 -14.76 -6.70
CA ASP A 91 1.64 -15.84 -7.10
C ASP A 91 1.13 -16.50 -8.39
N ASP A 92 1.72 -16.12 -9.52
CA ASP A 92 1.35 -16.60 -10.85
C ASP A 92 1.66 -18.09 -11.06
N TRP A 93 2.56 -18.67 -10.27
CA TRP A 93 2.84 -20.11 -10.30
C TRP A 93 1.77 -20.91 -9.58
N ASN A 94 1.37 -20.45 -8.39
CA ASN A 94 0.30 -21.09 -7.62
C ASN A 94 -1.06 -20.90 -8.30
N VAL A 95 -1.37 -19.69 -8.75
CA VAL A 95 -2.61 -19.42 -9.48
C VAL A 95 -2.60 -20.06 -10.88
N GLY A 96 -1.42 -20.21 -11.48
CA GLY A 96 -1.27 -20.81 -12.81
C GLY A 96 -1.64 -19.87 -13.96
N ALA A 97 -1.84 -18.58 -13.68
CA ALA A 97 -2.23 -17.56 -14.63
C ALA A 97 -1.42 -16.27 -14.38
N PRO A 98 -1.24 -15.41 -15.40
CA PRO A 98 -0.65 -14.09 -15.18
C PRO A 98 -1.56 -13.21 -14.30
N PRO A 99 -1.00 -12.22 -13.59
CA PRO A 99 -1.78 -11.20 -12.90
C PRO A 99 -2.80 -10.54 -13.85
N PRO A 100 -4.00 -10.19 -13.37
CA PRO A 100 -4.97 -9.46 -14.18
C PRO A 100 -4.45 -8.07 -14.59
N GLU A 101 -4.87 -7.58 -15.75
CA GLU A 101 -4.40 -6.31 -16.28
C GLU A 101 -4.96 -5.11 -15.49
N PRO A 102 -4.20 -4.00 -15.36
CA PRO A 102 -4.71 -2.75 -14.80
C PRO A 102 -6.02 -2.29 -15.45
N GLY A 103 -6.96 -1.82 -14.63
CA GLY A 103 -8.32 -1.45 -15.03
C GLY A 103 -9.34 -2.59 -14.94
N THR A 104 -8.89 -3.85 -14.89
CA THR A 104 -9.78 -5.01 -14.76
C THR A 104 -10.50 -5.00 -13.40
N ILE A 105 -11.79 -5.35 -13.42
CA ILE A 105 -12.56 -5.59 -12.19
C ILE A 105 -12.65 -7.10 -11.95
N VAL A 106 -12.24 -7.53 -10.77
CA VAL A 106 -12.25 -8.94 -10.37
C VAL A 106 -12.97 -9.10 -9.03
N THR A 107 -13.72 -10.19 -8.89
CA THR A 107 -14.34 -10.57 -7.61
C THR A 107 -13.70 -11.84 -7.11
N THR A 108 -12.82 -11.71 -6.13
CA THR A 108 -11.99 -12.82 -5.63
C THR A 108 -11.55 -12.55 -4.19
N SER A 109 -10.97 -13.55 -3.53
CA SER A 109 -10.34 -13.35 -2.22
C SER A 109 -8.84 -13.12 -2.34
N PRO A 110 -8.22 -12.35 -1.42
CA PRO A 110 -6.77 -12.26 -1.34
C PRO A 110 -6.08 -13.63 -1.26
N ALA A 111 -6.67 -14.58 -0.52
CA ALA A 111 -6.13 -15.93 -0.42
C ALA A 111 -6.09 -16.66 -1.78
N ALA A 112 -7.07 -16.42 -2.65
CA ALA A 112 -7.12 -17.03 -3.98
C ALA A 112 -6.00 -16.56 -4.92
N TRP A 113 -5.32 -15.44 -4.62
CA TRP A 113 -4.16 -14.96 -5.38
C TRP A 113 -2.85 -15.66 -5.01
N LEU A 114 -2.88 -16.48 -3.97
CA LEU A 114 -1.73 -17.22 -3.46
C LEU A 114 -1.96 -18.73 -3.45
N GLN A 115 -3.21 -19.17 -3.55
CA GLN A 115 -3.58 -20.57 -3.48
C GLN A 115 -3.38 -21.29 -4.81
N ARG A 116 -3.10 -22.58 -4.68
CA ARG A 116 -2.92 -23.47 -5.82
C ARG A 116 -4.26 -23.70 -6.54
N ALA A 117 -4.36 -23.21 -7.77
CA ALA A 117 -5.50 -23.51 -8.64
C ALA A 117 -5.27 -24.80 -9.45
N PRO A 118 -6.32 -25.40 -10.07
CA PRO A 118 -6.16 -26.54 -10.97
C PRO A 118 -5.20 -26.28 -12.15
N ALA A 119 -5.08 -25.02 -12.57
CA ALA A 119 -4.16 -24.56 -13.60
C ALA A 119 -2.72 -24.32 -13.09
N SER A 120 -2.45 -24.59 -11.80
CA SER A 120 -1.13 -24.41 -11.19
C SER A 120 -0.05 -25.18 -11.92
N LYS A 121 1.11 -24.53 -12.09
CA LYS A 121 2.27 -25.12 -12.76
C LYS A 121 3.09 -26.09 -11.89
N GLY A 122 2.63 -26.42 -10.68
CA GLY A 122 3.31 -27.36 -9.78
C GLY A 122 4.00 -26.70 -8.58
N VAL A 123 4.82 -27.49 -7.86
CA VAL A 123 5.58 -27.06 -6.67
C VAL A 123 6.49 -25.89 -7.07
N PRO A 124 6.60 -24.82 -6.26
CA PRO A 124 7.61 -23.79 -6.48
C PRO A 124 8.98 -24.46 -6.63
N ARG A 125 9.71 -24.15 -7.70
CA ARG A 125 11.10 -24.61 -7.85
C ARG A 125 11.86 -24.16 -6.60
N GLU A 126 12.40 -25.12 -5.85
CA GLU A 126 13.55 -24.87 -4.99
C GLU A 126 14.58 -24.08 -5.82
N GLY A 127 14.97 -22.88 -5.36
CA GLY A 127 15.99 -22.11 -6.06
C GLY A 127 15.87 -20.60 -5.92
N TRP A 128 15.95 -20.09 -4.70
CA TRP A 128 16.43 -18.74 -4.41
C TRP A 128 17.50 -18.76 -3.30
N ASP A 129 18.31 -19.82 -3.25
CA ASP A 129 19.56 -19.86 -2.48
C ASP A 129 20.65 -20.50 -3.35
N ARG A 130 21.37 -19.67 -4.10
CA ARG A 130 22.81 -19.79 -4.33
C ARG A 130 23.41 -18.40 -4.47
#